data_AF-A0A8S1E880-F1
#
_entry.id   AF-A0A8S1E880-F1
#
_cell.length_a   1.000
_cell.length_b   1.000
_cell.length_c   1.000
_cell.angle_alpha   90.00
_cell.angle_beta   90.00
_cell.angle_gamma   90.00
#
_symmetry.space_group_name_H-M   'P 1'
#
loop_
_entity.id
_entity.type
_entity.pdbx_description
1 polymer ?
#
loop_
_entity_poly.entity_id
_entity_poly.type
_entity_poly.pdbx_seq_one_letter_code
_entity_poly.pdbx_strand_id
1 'polypeptide(L)'
;MPLTPLQKCSIISLGIGKDVKAERRMKTVLAECEFHGADPAKEDNAELFSEVGTFYNMAVGDRNGSFRSYVLEDVYRYQEVIIPNIRFFPFLKKNGALENEGIHVCQINIEMHLPDEKEQNQLSKFLRNNFVSRQWIFINSEVHPILGHIRLFMINGRIEECRRRVVDKMPNDFGVILLNQHAVRMTLNFLCNTKHFDSVHRRIVFIVMDKTSEVKLRKQYPKLNIVLWLAPVLQTPFKPYDVTYMSFFLMRTNIIKALQAMGKGFWMLQADTIWRKNFFAEIDVGHFRNSDILLDQQGYSGTAEIRQRTMNGANFYLPPKKSSQQLVDSWLAWQKSVYITDPDLVKIFCLREDFICDYIPYSLAAGWEWIYGDQKNPPVIIQMDGETGGNKEKILEKYKFWFLDDQDNCKPHRVKNAIQLIENGRVQRVVSQSKSREQFYLKIGELLNQMPIFGYYSSIYDGLTSLYLQLF
;
A
#
# COMPACT_ATOMS: atom_id res chain seq x y z
N MET A 1 -3.51 35.02 -22.09
CA MET A 1 -2.16 35.48 -21.67
C MET A 1 -1.19 34.36 -21.99
N PRO A 2 -0.05 34.63 -22.65
CA PRO A 2 1.00 33.62 -22.77
C PRO A 2 1.54 33.36 -21.36
N LEU A 3 1.43 32.13 -20.89
CA LEU A 3 1.91 31.72 -19.57
C LEU A 3 3.44 31.73 -19.61
N THR A 4 4.05 32.61 -18.82
CA THR A 4 5.50 32.57 -18.58
C THR A 4 5.86 31.24 -17.92
N PRO A 5 6.99 30.61 -18.28
CA PRO A 5 7.45 29.38 -17.64
C PRO A 5 7.68 29.64 -16.15
N LEU A 6 6.97 28.91 -15.27
CA LEU A 6 7.19 28.97 -13.82
C LEU A 6 8.60 28.41 -13.49
N GLN A 7 9.36 29.11 -12.64
CA GLN A 7 10.60 28.56 -12.08
C GLN A 7 10.29 27.41 -11.08
N LYS A 8 11.32 26.60 -10.78
CA LYS A 8 11.33 25.18 -10.30
C LYS A 8 10.27 24.68 -9.28
N CYS A 9 9.51 25.53 -8.59
CA CYS A 9 8.42 25.12 -7.70
C CYS A 9 7.39 26.23 -7.50
N SER A 10 6.11 25.92 -7.71
CA SER A 10 4.99 26.84 -7.44
C SER A 10 3.92 26.16 -6.60
N ILE A 11 3.39 26.86 -5.61
CA ILE A 11 2.28 26.45 -4.76
C ILE A 11 1.07 27.31 -5.13
N ILE A 12 -0.03 26.66 -5.51
CA ILE A 12 -1.27 27.34 -5.92
C ILE A 12 -2.36 27.00 -4.91
N SER A 13 -2.86 28.00 -4.19
CA SER A 13 -4.04 27.90 -3.33
C SER A 13 -5.26 28.42 -4.07
N LEU A 14 -6.32 27.61 -4.16
CA LEU A 14 -7.59 27.96 -4.80
C LEU A 14 -8.68 27.94 -3.73
N GLY A 15 -9.31 29.08 -3.45
CA GLY A 15 -10.23 29.25 -2.32
C GLY A 15 -9.49 29.45 -1.00
N ILE A 16 -9.02 30.68 -0.76
CA ILE A 16 -8.24 31.09 0.43
C ILE A 16 -9.12 31.10 1.68
N GLY A 17 -10.39 31.49 1.56
CA GLY A 17 -11.37 31.32 2.64
C GLY A 17 -11.00 32.03 3.96
N LYS A 18 -10.31 33.17 3.90
CA LYS A 18 -9.87 33.99 5.03
C LYS A 18 -8.94 33.30 6.05
N ASP A 19 -8.30 32.17 5.70
CA ASP A 19 -7.26 31.53 6.52
C ASP A 19 -6.06 31.10 5.67
N VAL A 20 -4.87 31.64 5.97
CA VAL A 20 -3.60 31.33 5.28
C VAL A 20 -2.59 30.61 6.17
N LYS A 21 -3.01 30.01 7.30
CA LYS A 21 -2.07 29.33 8.22
C LYS A 21 -1.33 28.19 7.55
N ALA A 22 -1.99 27.46 6.64
CA ALA A 22 -1.38 26.34 5.92
C ALA A 22 -0.26 26.85 5.00
N GLU A 23 -0.54 27.91 4.26
CA GLU A 23 0.37 28.57 3.33
C GLU A 23 1.55 29.20 4.07
N ARG A 24 1.31 29.91 5.18
CA ARG A 24 2.38 30.45 6.04
C ARG A 24 3.31 29.34 6.51
N ARG A 25 2.75 28.20 6.96
CA ARG A 25 3.56 27.04 7.39
C ARG A 25 4.26 26.33 6.23
N MET A 26 3.67 26.31 5.04
CA MET A 26 4.32 25.76 3.86
C MET A 26 5.49 26.65 3.42
N LYS A 27 5.33 27.97 3.46
CA LYS A 27 6.38 28.94 3.10
C LYS A 27 7.63 28.86 3.99
N THR A 28 7.49 28.43 5.25
CA THR A 28 8.68 28.19 6.11
C THR A 28 9.46 26.94 5.74
N VAL A 29 8.82 25.95 5.08
CA VAL A 29 9.43 24.67 4.71
C VAL A 29 9.82 24.62 3.23
N LEU A 30 9.14 25.40 2.39
CA LEU A 30 9.26 25.47 0.93
C LEU A 30 9.55 26.91 0.51
N ALA A 31 10.56 27.52 1.14
CA ALA A 31 10.90 28.92 0.94
C ALA A 31 11.35 29.24 -0.50
N GLU A 32 11.80 28.22 -1.23
CA GLU A 32 12.20 28.30 -2.64
C GLU A 32 11.04 28.28 -3.64
N CYS A 33 9.80 28.00 -3.18
CA CYS A 33 8.62 27.94 -4.04
C CYS A 33 7.91 29.29 -4.11
N GLU A 34 7.37 29.62 -5.28
CA GLU A 34 6.50 30.78 -5.45
C GLU A 34 5.06 30.45 -5.03
N PHE A 35 4.43 31.32 -4.24
CA PHE A 35 3.07 31.11 -3.76
C PHE A 35 2.09 31.97 -4.55
N HIS A 36 1.02 31.36 -5.03
CA HIS A 36 -0.04 32.00 -5.79
C HIS A 36 -1.39 31.63 -5.18
N GLY A 37 -2.24 32.60 -4.91
CA GLY A 37 -3.55 32.41 -4.30
C GLY A 37 -4.63 32.96 -5.20
N ALA A 38 -5.68 32.18 -5.48
CA ALA A 38 -6.83 32.66 -6.22
C ALA A 38 -8.11 32.53 -5.40
N ASP A 39 -8.84 33.64 -5.25
CA ASP A 39 -10.13 33.67 -4.56
C ASP A 39 -11.03 34.79 -5.12
N PRO A 40 -12.34 34.55 -5.27
CA PRO A 40 -13.27 35.59 -5.69
C PRO A 40 -13.48 36.70 -4.63
N ALA A 41 -13.36 36.40 -3.34
CA ALA A 41 -13.52 37.38 -2.25
C ALA A 41 -12.25 38.21 -2.10
N LYS A 42 -12.20 39.40 -2.74
CA LYS A 42 -11.00 40.24 -2.75
C LYS A 42 -10.67 40.88 -1.40
N GLU A 43 -11.67 41.44 -0.74
CA GLU A 43 -11.50 42.48 0.29
C GLU A 43 -10.59 42.03 1.43
N ASP A 44 -10.82 40.83 1.96
CA ASP A 44 -9.99 40.29 3.04
C ASP A 44 -8.84 39.42 2.54
N ASN A 45 -9.06 38.61 1.49
CA ASN A 45 -8.09 37.60 1.07
C ASN A 45 -6.89 38.19 0.33
N ALA A 46 -7.04 39.34 -0.32
CA ALA A 46 -5.93 39.96 -1.05
C ALA A 46 -4.82 40.41 -0.10
N GLU A 47 -5.18 41.11 0.98
CA GLU A 47 -4.23 41.53 2.02
C GLU A 47 -3.67 40.32 2.75
N LEU A 48 -4.54 39.42 3.22
CA LEU A 48 -4.14 38.23 3.96
C LEU A 48 -3.15 37.35 3.19
N PHE A 49 -3.39 37.13 1.89
CA PHE A 49 -2.52 36.28 1.06
C PHE A 49 -1.25 36.99 0.62
N SER A 50 -1.23 38.32 0.55
CA SER A 50 -0.05 39.10 0.14
C SER A 50 1.18 38.85 1.02
N GLU A 51 0.98 38.46 2.28
CA GLU A 51 2.05 38.06 3.19
C GLU A 51 2.75 36.76 2.76
N VAL A 52 2.02 35.89 2.05
CA VAL A 52 2.48 34.58 1.61
C VAL A 52 2.93 34.62 0.15
N GLY A 53 2.19 35.28 -0.74
CA GLY A 53 2.50 35.29 -2.16
C GLY A 53 1.61 36.22 -2.99
N THR A 54 1.46 35.91 -4.27
CA THR A 54 0.69 36.72 -5.22
C THR A 54 -0.79 36.33 -5.21
N PHE A 55 -1.66 37.31 -4.99
CA PHE A 55 -3.11 37.12 -5.03
C PHE A 55 -3.69 37.38 -6.43
N TYR A 56 -4.66 36.55 -6.84
CA TYR A 56 -5.42 36.65 -8.07
C TYR A 56 -6.92 36.66 -7.76
N ASN A 57 -7.64 37.70 -8.20
CA ASN A 57 -9.09 37.75 -8.04
C ASN A 57 -9.79 36.92 -9.13
N MET A 58 -9.94 35.62 -8.88
CA MET A 58 -10.53 34.67 -9.82
C MET A 58 -11.29 33.56 -9.07
N ALA A 59 -12.32 33.02 -9.71
CA ALA A 59 -13.11 31.91 -9.20
C ALA A 59 -12.78 30.61 -9.94
N VAL A 60 -13.05 29.48 -9.27
CA VAL A 60 -12.98 28.15 -9.86
C VAL A 60 -14.41 27.62 -9.93
N GLY A 61 -14.87 27.21 -11.12
CA GLY A 61 -16.27 26.91 -11.38
C GLY A 61 -16.49 25.83 -12.45
N ASP A 62 -17.72 25.71 -12.95
CA ASP A 62 -18.12 24.69 -13.93
C ASP A 62 -17.92 25.14 -15.40
N ARG A 63 -17.61 26.43 -15.65
CA ARG A 63 -17.45 27.04 -16.99
C ARG A 63 -16.34 28.10 -16.99
N ASN A 64 -15.72 28.29 -18.16
CA ASN A 64 -14.74 29.35 -18.38
C ASN A 64 -15.45 30.64 -18.82
N GLY A 65 -15.07 31.79 -18.25
CA GLY A 65 -15.65 33.10 -18.58
C GLY A 65 -16.02 33.92 -17.34
N SER A 66 -16.50 35.15 -17.53
CA SER A 66 -16.98 35.99 -16.44
C SER A 66 -18.43 35.64 -16.12
N PHE A 67 -18.68 35.11 -14.92
CA PHE A 67 -20.03 34.72 -14.48
C PHE A 67 -20.31 35.28 -13.08
N ARG A 68 -21.60 35.33 -12.74
CA ARG A 68 -22.03 35.60 -11.38
C ARG A 68 -21.66 34.42 -10.50
N SER A 69 -20.79 34.66 -9.54
CA SER A 69 -20.39 33.72 -8.51
C SER A 69 -20.94 34.20 -7.17
N TYR A 70 -21.43 33.26 -6.35
CA TYR A 70 -21.86 33.56 -4.99
C TYR A 70 -20.65 33.52 -4.07
N VAL A 71 -20.33 34.66 -3.47
CA VAL A 71 -19.21 34.82 -2.55
C VAL A 71 -19.76 35.00 -1.15
N LEU A 72 -19.26 34.23 -0.19
CA LEU A 72 -19.64 34.40 1.22
C LEU A 72 -18.88 35.61 1.79
N GLU A 73 -19.60 36.70 2.05
CA GLU A 73 -19.05 37.96 2.58
C GLU A 73 -18.90 37.87 4.11
N ASP A 74 -19.96 37.40 4.77
CA ASP A 74 -20.09 37.22 6.22
C ASP A 74 -21.01 36.00 6.51
N VAL A 75 -21.08 35.56 7.77
CA VAL A 75 -21.86 34.38 8.20
C VAL A 75 -23.30 34.46 7.66
N TYR A 76 -23.62 33.58 6.70
CA TYR A 76 -24.89 33.47 5.96
C TYR A 76 -25.24 34.59 4.95
N ARG A 77 -24.32 35.49 4.60
CA ARG A 77 -24.54 36.51 3.56
C ARG A 77 -23.73 36.23 2.30
N TYR A 78 -24.44 35.90 1.22
CA TYR A 78 -23.85 35.71 -0.11
C TYR A 78 -24.03 36.96 -0.96
N GLN A 79 -22.97 37.38 -1.64
CA GLN A 79 -23.00 38.42 -2.64
C GLN A 79 -22.77 37.82 -4.03
N GLU A 80 -23.55 38.25 -5.02
CA GLU A 80 -23.27 37.95 -6.43
C GLU A 80 -22.15 38.88 -6.93
N VAL A 81 -21.03 38.30 -7.34
CA VAL A 81 -19.91 39.05 -7.95
C VAL A 81 -19.61 38.47 -9.33
N ILE A 82 -19.42 39.35 -10.33
CA ILE A 82 -19.02 38.93 -11.67
C ILE A 82 -17.51 38.73 -11.70
N ILE A 83 -17.07 37.47 -11.72
CA ILE A 83 -15.64 37.12 -11.63
C ILE A 83 -15.30 36.07 -12.71
N PRO A 84 -14.08 36.11 -13.28
CA PRO A 84 -13.60 35.05 -14.15
C PRO A 84 -13.62 33.69 -13.44
N ASN A 85 -14.36 32.73 -14.00
CA ASN A 85 -14.37 31.34 -13.57
C ASN A 85 -13.48 30.47 -14.46
N ILE A 86 -12.87 29.47 -13.84
CA ILE A 86 -11.99 28.50 -14.48
C ILE A 86 -12.46 27.07 -14.16
N ARG A 87 -12.65 26.22 -15.18
CA ARG A 87 -13.13 24.83 -15.04
C ARG A 87 -12.13 23.88 -14.40
N PHE A 88 -12.32 23.48 -13.14
CA PHE A 88 -11.33 22.65 -12.42
C PHE A 88 -11.02 21.27 -13.05
N PHE A 89 -11.99 20.37 -13.17
CA PHE A 89 -11.75 18.97 -13.57
C PHE A 89 -11.11 18.77 -14.95
N PRO A 90 -11.46 19.56 -15.99
CA PRO A 90 -10.78 19.48 -17.29
C PRO A 90 -9.26 19.75 -17.25
N PHE A 91 -8.76 20.54 -16.30
CA PHE A 91 -7.31 20.76 -16.14
C PHE A 91 -6.59 19.52 -15.63
N LEU A 92 -7.28 18.68 -14.86
CA LEU A 92 -6.68 17.52 -14.19
C LEU A 92 -6.69 16.24 -15.03
N LYS A 93 -7.28 16.27 -16.22
CA LYS A 93 -7.34 15.10 -17.10
C LYS A 93 -6.04 14.90 -17.87
N LYS A 94 -5.84 13.67 -18.33
CA LYS A 94 -4.78 13.33 -19.28
C LYS A 94 -4.99 14.11 -20.57
N ASN A 95 -3.94 14.73 -21.09
CA ASN A 95 -3.96 15.66 -22.23
C ASN A 95 -4.95 16.82 -22.00
N GLY A 96 -5.14 17.18 -20.73
CA GLY A 96 -5.94 18.33 -20.31
C GLY A 96 -5.20 19.64 -20.57
N ALA A 97 -5.88 20.75 -20.29
CA ALA A 97 -5.36 22.07 -20.64
C ALA A 97 -4.00 22.39 -19.99
N LEU A 98 -3.72 21.97 -18.75
CA LEU A 98 -2.41 22.22 -18.14
C LEU A 98 -1.29 21.42 -18.83
N GLU A 99 -1.53 20.16 -19.15
CA GLU A 99 -0.53 19.31 -19.77
C GLU A 99 -0.22 19.72 -21.21
N ASN A 100 -1.25 20.16 -21.96
CA ASN A 100 -1.06 20.68 -23.33
C ASN A 100 -0.20 21.95 -23.34
N GLU A 101 -0.20 22.71 -22.24
CA GLU A 101 0.65 23.89 -22.02
C GLU A 101 1.99 23.54 -21.36
N GLY A 102 2.33 22.26 -21.21
CA GLY A 102 3.58 21.81 -20.58
C GLY A 102 3.63 21.98 -19.06
N ILE A 103 2.50 22.26 -18.40
CA ILE A 103 2.42 22.42 -16.95
C ILE A 103 2.08 21.07 -16.30
N HIS A 104 2.99 20.59 -15.45
CA HIS A 104 2.81 19.36 -14.70
C HIS A 104 2.45 19.65 -13.25
N VAL A 105 1.21 19.36 -12.88
CA VAL A 105 0.77 19.41 -11.48
C VAL A 105 1.18 18.11 -10.78
N CYS A 106 2.06 18.20 -9.78
CA CYS A 106 2.60 17.02 -9.09
C CYS A 106 1.78 16.55 -7.89
N GLN A 107 1.09 17.46 -7.20
CA GLN A 107 0.29 17.16 -6.03
C GLN A 107 -0.94 18.06 -6.02
N ILE A 108 -2.08 17.52 -5.58
CA ILE A 108 -3.33 18.26 -5.38
C ILE A 108 -3.90 17.85 -4.04
N ASN A 109 -4.21 18.86 -3.23
CA ASN A 109 -5.02 18.73 -2.04
C ASN A 109 -6.31 19.48 -2.33
N ILE A 110 -7.44 18.79 -2.29
CA ILE A 110 -8.75 19.41 -2.53
C ILE A 110 -9.71 19.07 -1.40
N GLU A 111 -10.41 20.09 -0.93
CA GLU A 111 -11.63 19.96 -0.15
C GLU A 111 -12.80 20.37 -1.05
N MET A 112 -13.84 19.54 -1.10
CA MET A 112 -15.06 19.84 -1.84
C MET A 112 -16.26 19.55 -0.93
N HIS A 113 -17.34 20.31 -1.06
CA HIS A 113 -18.59 19.96 -0.40
C HIS A 113 -19.13 18.63 -0.90
N LEU A 114 -20.00 17.98 -0.11
CA LEU A 114 -20.68 16.77 -0.54
C LEU A 114 -21.45 17.06 -1.84
N PRO A 115 -21.11 16.35 -2.93
CA PRO A 115 -21.63 16.69 -4.24
C PRO A 115 -23.11 16.36 -4.38
N ASP A 116 -23.84 17.20 -5.11
CA ASP A 116 -25.19 16.89 -5.59
C ASP A 116 -25.19 15.77 -6.65
N GLU A 117 -26.35 15.33 -7.13
CA GLU A 117 -26.45 14.22 -8.08
C GLU A 117 -25.68 14.47 -9.39
N LYS A 118 -25.61 15.72 -9.87
CA LYS A 118 -24.88 16.08 -11.09
C LYS A 118 -23.37 16.10 -10.84
N GLU A 119 -22.95 16.64 -9.70
CA GLU A 119 -21.55 16.70 -9.28
C GLU A 119 -20.99 15.30 -8.97
N GLN A 120 -21.81 14.42 -8.38
CA GLN A 120 -21.47 13.01 -8.14
C GLN A 120 -21.15 12.29 -9.44
N ASN A 121 -21.93 12.54 -10.50
CA ASN A 121 -21.69 11.97 -11.81
C ASN A 121 -20.36 12.48 -12.41
N GLN A 122 -20.03 13.76 -12.22
CA GLN A 122 -18.76 14.31 -12.69
C GLN A 122 -17.56 13.72 -11.93
N LEU A 123 -17.65 13.64 -10.61
CA LEU A 123 -16.61 13.03 -9.76
C LEU A 123 -16.44 11.54 -10.09
N SER A 124 -17.53 10.79 -10.23
CA SER A 124 -17.52 9.38 -10.65
C SER A 124 -16.84 9.19 -12.01
N LYS A 125 -17.15 10.05 -12.99
CA LYS A 125 -16.50 10.02 -14.31
C LYS A 125 -15.00 10.34 -14.22
N PHE A 126 -14.60 11.31 -13.39
CA PHE A 126 -13.20 11.61 -13.12
C PHE A 126 -12.48 10.42 -12.50
N LEU A 127 -13.04 9.81 -11.45
CA LEU A 127 -12.47 8.64 -10.78
C LEU A 127 -12.30 7.45 -11.72
N ARG A 128 -13.32 7.14 -12.53
CA ARG A 128 -13.26 6.07 -13.55
C ARG A 128 -12.18 6.34 -14.60
N ASN A 129 -12.10 7.57 -15.11
CA ASN A 129 -11.06 7.94 -16.07
C ASN A 129 -9.66 7.89 -15.44
N ASN A 130 -9.54 8.26 -14.17
CA ASN A 130 -8.28 8.18 -13.45
C ASN A 130 -7.84 6.72 -13.22
N PHE A 131 -8.78 5.82 -12.94
CA PHE A 131 -8.50 4.38 -12.83
C PHE A 131 -7.86 3.81 -14.11
N VAL A 132 -8.34 4.26 -15.28
CA VAL A 132 -7.78 3.85 -16.58
C VAL A 132 -6.47 4.58 -16.89
N SER A 133 -6.44 5.90 -16.75
CA SER A 133 -5.30 6.74 -17.15
C SER A 133 -4.11 6.68 -16.19
N ARG A 134 -4.35 6.29 -14.93
CA ARG A 134 -3.37 6.19 -13.84
C ARG A 134 -2.61 7.49 -13.58
N GLN A 135 -3.22 8.63 -13.90
CA GLN A 135 -2.57 9.92 -13.75
C GLN A 135 -2.39 10.28 -12.28
N TRP A 136 -3.43 10.08 -11.47
CA TRP A 136 -3.44 10.46 -10.07
C TRP A 136 -3.48 9.25 -9.13
N ILE A 137 -2.58 9.24 -8.16
CA ILE A 137 -2.55 8.29 -7.06
C ILE A 137 -3.19 8.98 -5.86
N PHE A 138 -4.28 8.43 -5.34
CA PHE A 138 -4.93 8.93 -4.12
C PHE A 138 -4.16 8.42 -2.90
N ILE A 139 -3.65 9.34 -2.09
CA ILE A 139 -2.88 9.01 -0.87
C ILE A 139 -3.77 9.05 0.38
N ASN A 140 -4.77 9.95 0.38
CA ASN A 140 -5.78 10.00 1.41
C ASN A 140 -7.09 10.50 0.81
N SER A 141 -8.20 9.91 1.24
CA SER A 141 -9.55 10.33 0.92
C SER A 141 -10.38 10.32 2.20
N GLU A 142 -10.80 11.48 2.66
CA GLU A 142 -11.65 11.61 3.85
C GLU A 142 -13.01 12.14 3.43
N VAL A 143 -14.08 11.44 3.82
CA VAL A 143 -15.44 11.97 3.72
C VAL A 143 -15.86 12.31 5.13
N HIS A 144 -16.35 13.53 5.33
CA HIS A 144 -16.85 14.02 6.62
C HIS A 144 -18.36 14.24 6.52
N PRO A 145 -19.20 13.21 6.75
CA PRO A 145 -20.64 13.27 6.50
C PRO A 145 -21.33 14.37 7.32
N ILE A 146 -20.85 14.58 8.55
CA ILE A 146 -21.40 15.56 9.49
C ILE A 146 -21.09 17.00 9.06
N LEU A 147 -19.92 17.22 8.47
CA LEU A 147 -19.46 18.56 8.05
C LEU A 147 -19.68 18.80 6.54
N GLY A 148 -20.27 17.83 5.85
CA GLY A 148 -20.64 17.95 4.45
C GLY A 148 -19.48 18.18 3.47
N HIS A 149 -18.32 17.57 3.69
CA HIS A 149 -17.16 17.71 2.79
C HIS A 149 -16.41 16.42 2.50
N ILE A 150 -15.68 16.42 1.39
CA ILE A 150 -14.74 15.39 0.92
C ILE A 150 -13.37 16.05 0.78
N ARG A 151 -12.35 15.47 1.41
CA ARG A 151 -10.95 15.84 1.23
C ARG A 151 -10.22 14.77 0.44
N LEU A 152 -9.53 15.17 -0.62
CA LEU A 152 -8.69 14.28 -1.43
C LEU A 152 -7.26 14.81 -1.45
N PHE A 153 -6.32 13.91 -1.21
CA PHE A 153 -4.89 14.13 -1.43
C PHE A 153 -4.44 13.24 -2.59
N MET A 154 -3.91 13.87 -3.64
CA MET A 154 -3.60 13.20 -4.90
C MET A 154 -2.20 13.56 -5.37
N ILE A 155 -1.45 12.58 -5.86
CA ILE A 155 -0.11 12.77 -6.45
C ILE A 155 -0.15 12.34 -7.90
N ASN A 156 0.51 13.09 -8.78
CA ASN A 156 0.62 12.72 -10.19
C ASN A 156 1.64 11.60 -10.37
N GLY A 157 1.16 10.39 -10.62
CA GLY A 157 1.96 9.18 -10.82
C GLY A 157 2.48 9.00 -12.25
N ARG A 158 2.02 9.81 -13.22
CA ARG A 158 2.42 9.64 -14.63
C ARG A 158 3.66 10.44 -15.01
N ILE A 159 3.87 11.60 -14.37
CA ILE A 159 5.02 12.46 -14.63
C ILE A 159 6.21 12.00 -13.77
N GLU A 160 7.33 11.70 -14.42
CA GLU A 160 8.57 11.22 -13.78
C GLU A 160 9.08 12.19 -12.70
N GLU A 161 9.11 13.49 -12.99
CA GLU A 161 9.56 14.51 -12.03
C GLU A 161 8.68 14.54 -10.76
N CYS A 162 7.37 14.44 -10.94
CA CYS A 162 6.42 14.41 -9.83
C CYS A 162 6.57 13.18 -8.96
N ARG A 163 6.83 12.01 -9.58
CA ARG A 163 7.16 10.79 -8.86
C ARG A 163 8.44 10.96 -8.05
N ARG A 164 9.53 11.46 -8.64
CA ARG A 164 10.82 11.65 -7.93
C ARG A 164 10.69 12.49 -6.66
N ARG A 165 9.95 13.60 -6.69
CA ARG A 165 9.73 14.47 -5.52
C ARG A 165 9.15 13.75 -4.30
N VAL A 166 8.38 12.69 -4.53
CA VAL A 166 7.71 11.88 -3.49
C VAL A 166 8.58 10.69 -3.12
N VAL A 167 9.12 10.03 -4.13
CA VAL A 167 9.92 8.82 -4.02
C VAL A 167 11.25 9.08 -3.35
N ASP A 168 11.93 10.20 -3.63
CA ASP A 168 13.24 10.52 -3.04
C ASP A 168 13.18 10.65 -1.52
N LYS A 169 12.03 11.07 -0.98
CA LYS A 169 11.78 11.18 0.46
C LYS A 169 11.49 9.84 1.14
N MET A 170 11.17 8.79 0.38
CA MET A 170 10.95 7.45 0.93
C MET A 170 12.30 6.78 1.22
N PRO A 171 12.45 6.05 2.34
CA PRO A 171 13.65 5.26 2.57
C PRO A 171 13.82 4.21 1.46
N ASN A 172 15.06 3.88 1.11
CA ASN A 172 15.32 2.74 0.22
C ASN A 172 14.85 1.45 0.91
N ASP A 173 14.37 0.50 0.11
CA ASP A 173 13.95 -0.82 0.55
C ASP A 173 12.94 -0.74 1.70
N PHE A 174 11.93 0.12 1.53
CA PHE A 174 10.83 0.27 2.47
C PHE A 174 9.89 -0.93 2.38
N GLY A 175 9.17 -1.20 3.47
CA GLY A 175 8.14 -2.25 3.51
C GLY A 175 6.76 -1.70 3.19
N VAL A 176 5.91 -2.53 2.62
CA VAL A 176 4.50 -2.25 2.37
C VAL A 176 3.66 -3.38 2.96
N ILE A 177 2.72 -3.00 3.82
CA ILE A 177 1.72 -3.91 4.39
C ILE A 177 0.34 -3.41 3.98
N LEU A 178 -0.47 -4.29 3.38
CA LEU A 178 -1.86 -4.02 3.01
C LEU A 178 -2.79 -4.65 4.05
N LEU A 179 -3.82 -3.92 4.49
CA LEU A 179 -4.78 -4.47 5.44
C LEU A 179 -6.17 -3.82 5.36
N ASN A 180 -7.18 -4.57 5.79
CA ASN A 180 -8.50 -4.07 6.14
C ASN A 180 -8.78 -4.27 7.65
N GLN A 181 -9.98 -3.92 8.09
CA GLN A 181 -10.40 -3.96 9.49
C GLN A 181 -10.26 -5.33 10.16
N HIS A 182 -10.27 -6.41 9.39
CA HIS A 182 -10.16 -7.78 9.90
C HIS A 182 -8.70 -8.18 10.21
N ALA A 183 -7.71 -7.49 9.64
CA ALA A 183 -6.29 -7.73 9.88
C ALA A 183 -5.66 -6.77 10.91
N VAL A 184 -6.45 -5.86 11.51
CA VAL A 184 -5.95 -4.84 12.44
C VAL A 184 -5.29 -5.46 13.68
N ARG A 185 -5.93 -6.43 14.34
CA ARG A 185 -5.37 -7.04 15.56
C ARG A 185 -4.08 -7.79 15.27
N MET A 186 -4.02 -8.52 14.15
CA MET A 186 -2.79 -9.15 13.68
C MET A 186 -1.68 -8.13 13.44
N THR A 187 -2.03 -7.00 12.82
CA THR A 187 -1.08 -5.90 12.57
C THR A 187 -0.59 -5.24 13.86
N LEU A 188 -1.47 -5.05 14.85
CA LEU A 188 -1.07 -4.56 16.18
C LEU A 188 -0.15 -5.57 16.90
N ASN A 189 -0.37 -6.87 16.71
CA ASN A 189 0.49 -7.92 17.25
C ASN A 189 1.90 -7.86 16.63
N PHE A 190 1.97 -7.73 15.29
CA PHE A 190 3.23 -7.49 14.56
C PHE A 190 3.94 -6.21 15.02
N LEU A 191 3.21 -5.11 15.17
CA LEU A 191 3.77 -3.84 15.65
C LEU A 191 4.32 -3.99 17.07
N CYS A 192 3.66 -4.77 17.94
CA CYS A 192 4.16 -5.08 19.28
C CYS A 192 5.46 -5.90 19.24
N ASN A 193 5.50 -6.93 18.39
CA ASN A 193 6.68 -7.76 18.19
C ASN A 193 7.90 -6.93 17.72
N THR A 194 7.68 -6.01 16.78
CA THR A 194 8.74 -5.22 16.15
C THR A 194 9.02 -3.88 16.82
N LYS A 195 8.30 -3.53 17.90
CA LYS A 195 8.35 -2.21 18.57
C LYS A 195 9.75 -1.80 19.03
N HIS A 196 10.59 -2.76 19.39
CA HIS A 196 11.92 -2.54 19.94
C HIS A 196 13.02 -2.45 18.86
N PHE A 197 12.69 -2.71 17.60
CA PHE A 197 13.64 -2.55 16.50
C PHE A 197 13.66 -1.11 16.01
N ASP A 198 14.86 -0.52 16.02
CA ASP A 198 15.03 0.83 15.50
C ASP A 198 14.62 0.92 14.03
N SER A 199 13.88 1.98 13.71
CA SER A 199 13.46 2.37 12.36
C SER A 199 12.48 1.45 11.63
N VAL A 200 12.18 0.23 12.10
CA VAL A 200 11.29 -0.72 11.38
C VAL A 200 9.93 -0.10 11.07
N HIS A 201 9.24 0.46 12.06
CA HIS A 201 7.91 1.07 11.85
C HIS A 201 7.96 2.31 10.95
N ARG A 202 9.07 3.06 10.97
CA ARG A 202 9.27 4.24 10.11
C ARG A 202 9.58 3.86 8.66
N ARG A 203 10.07 2.65 8.42
CA ARG A 203 10.37 2.11 7.08
C ARG A 203 9.20 1.38 6.46
N ILE A 204 8.09 1.17 7.18
CA ILE A 204 6.91 0.47 6.64
C ILE A 204 5.82 1.47 6.33
N VAL A 205 5.22 1.33 5.15
CA VAL A 205 3.99 2.01 4.73
C VAL A 205 2.83 1.04 4.88
N PHE A 206 1.84 1.44 5.66
CA PHE A 206 0.61 0.69 5.87
C PHE A 206 -0.47 1.26 4.96
N ILE A 207 -0.89 0.50 3.95
CA ILE A 207 -2.02 0.90 3.10
C ILE A 207 -3.28 0.24 3.66
N VAL A 208 -4.14 1.05 4.26
CA VAL A 208 -5.36 0.59 4.93
C VAL A 208 -6.57 0.81 4.03
N MET A 209 -7.48 -0.17 3.99
CA MET A 209 -8.62 -0.18 3.05
C MET A 209 -9.89 0.49 3.58
N ASP A 210 -9.88 0.88 4.85
CA ASP A 210 -11.02 1.42 5.58
C ASP A 210 -10.57 2.36 6.71
N LYS A 211 -11.48 3.27 7.09
CA LYS A 211 -11.23 4.27 8.15
C LYS A 211 -11.09 3.61 9.52
N THR A 212 -11.77 2.50 9.77
CA THR A 212 -11.70 1.75 11.04
C THR A 212 -10.26 1.32 11.34
N SER A 213 -9.57 0.79 10.34
CA SER A 213 -8.17 0.37 10.41
C SER A 213 -7.25 1.54 10.70
N GLU A 214 -7.42 2.66 9.98
CA GLU A 214 -6.64 3.88 10.23
C GLU A 214 -6.79 4.35 11.68
N VAL A 215 -8.04 4.51 12.14
CA VAL A 215 -8.34 5.04 13.47
C VAL A 215 -7.76 4.13 14.56
N LYS A 216 -7.94 2.82 14.44
CA LYS A 216 -7.42 1.85 15.42
C LYS A 216 -5.89 1.83 15.45
N LEU A 217 -5.23 1.82 14.30
CA LEU A 217 -3.76 1.85 14.23
C LEU A 217 -3.21 3.17 14.78
N ARG A 218 -3.75 4.32 14.38
CA ARG A 218 -3.29 5.64 14.87
C ARG A 218 -3.51 5.82 16.37
N LYS A 219 -4.58 5.25 16.93
CA LYS A 219 -4.85 5.27 18.38
C LYS A 219 -3.70 4.65 19.18
N GLN A 220 -3.15 3.52 18.72
CA GLN A 220 -2.09 2.81 19.42
C GLN A 220 -0.67 3.25 18.99
N TYR A 221 -0.50 3.62 17.72
CA TYR A 221 0.77 3.99 17.11
C TYR A 221 0.59 5.24 16.23
N PRO A 222 0.61 6.46 16.81
CA PRO A 222 0.24 7.69 16.10
C PRO A 222 1.22 8.12 15.00
N LYS A 223 2.46 7.60 15.01
CA LYS A 223 3.55 7.97 14.10
C LYS A 223 3.73 7.01 12.91
N LEU A 224 2.82 6.06 12.71
CA LEU A 224 2.90 5.15 11.55
C LEU A 224 2.67 5.90 10.24
N ASN A 225 3.37 5.46 9.19
CA ASN A 225 3.12 5.91 7.83
C ASN A 225 1.89 5.17 7.28
N ILE A 226 0.71 5.73 7.46
CA ILE A 226 -0.55 5.15 6.99
C ILE A 226 -1.05 5.91 5.77
N VAL A 227 -1.40 5.17 4.72
CA VAL A 227 -2.07 5.62 3.50
C VAL A 227 -3.47 5.03 3.51
N LEU A 228 -4.50 5.88 3.55
CA LEU A 228 -5.89 5.43 3.50
C LEU A 228 -6.32 5.30 2.04
N TRP A 229 -6.60 4.06 1.62
CA TRP A 229 -7.18 3.73 0.34
C TRP A 229 -8.60 3.21 0.54
N LEU A 230 -9.60 4.08 0.50
CA LEU A 230 -10.99 3.65 0.72
C LEU A 230 -11.45 2.71 -0.40
N ALA A 231 -11.64 1.43 -0.06
CA ALA A 231 -12.17 0.42 -0.97
C ALA A 231 -13.37 -0.29 -0.31
N PRO A 232 -14.60 0.25 -0.42
CA PRO A 232 -15.79 -0.29 0.23
C PRO A 232 -16.02 -1.79 -0.02
N VAL A 233 -15.73 -2.25 -1.24
CA VAL A 233 -15.87 -3.66 -1.63
C VAL A 233 -14.87 -4.59 -0.92
N LEU A 234 -13.75 -4.07 -0.40
CA LEU A 234 -12.70 -4.86 0.27
C LEU A 234 -12.75 -4.77 1.82
N GLN A 235 -13.82 -4.18 2.36
CA GLN A 235 -14.00 -4.02 3.81
C GLN A 235 -14.62 -5.26 4.48
N THR A 236 -15.19 -6.16 3.67
CA THR A 236 -15.73 -7.43 4.13
C THR A 236 -14.63 -8.50 4.19
N PRO A 237 -14.84 -9.58 4.97
CA PRO A 237 -13.92 -10.72 4.96
C PRO A 237 -13.84 -11.31 3.55
N PHE A 238 -12.62 -11.52 3.07
CA PHE A 238 -12.41 -12.18 1.79
C PHE A 238 -12.80 -13.65 1.89
N LYS A 239 -13.50 -14.14 0.87
CA LYS A 239 -13.79 -15.56 0.69
C LYS A 239 -12.99 -16.06 -0.52
N PRO A 240 -12.30 -17.21 -0.43
CA PRO A 240 -11.68 -17.85 -1.58
C PRO A 240 -12.69 -18.04 -2.70
N TYR A 241 -12.22 -17.95 -3.95
CA TYR A 241 -13.02 -17.98 -5.18
C TYR A 241 -14.06 -16.87 -5.36
N ASP A 242 -14.13 -15.91 -4.44
CA ASP A 242 -14.99 -14.74 -4.59
C ASP A 242 -14.32 -13.67 -5.47
N VAL A 243 -15.13 -12.98 -6.27
CA VAL A 243 -14.73 -11.80 -7.04
C VAL A 243 -14.09 -10.71 -6.17
N THR A 244 -14.49 -10.63 -4.91
CA THR A 244 -13.94 -9.70 -3.92
C THR A 244 -12.51 -10.05 -3.55
N TYR A 245 -12.19 -11.35 -3.45
CA TYR A 245 -10.84 -11.81 -3.15
C TYR A 245 -9.90 -11.59 -4.35
N MET A 246 -10.37 -11.80 -5.58
CA MET A 246 -9.59 -11.39 -6.77
C MET A 246 -9.46 -9.88 -6.92
N SER A 247 -10.47 -9.12 -6.51
CA SER A 247 -10.38 -7.66 -6.50
C SER A 247 -9.27 -7.17 -5.57
N PHE A 248 -9.04 -7.84 -4.45
CA PHE A 248 -7.90 -7.57 -3.56
C PHE A 248 -6.57 -7.83 -4.27
N PHE A 249 -6.38 -8.98 -4.93
CA PHE A 249 -5.15 -9.28 -5.65
C PHE A 249 -4.90 -8.32 -6.82
N LEU A 250 -5.92 -8.05 -7.63
CA LEU A 250 -5.84 -7.05 -8.70
C LEU A 250 -5.45 -5.67 -8.17
N MET A 251 -6.02 -5.25 -7.04
CA MET A 251 -5.64 -3.99 -6.39
C MET A 251 -4.19 -4.04 -5.90
N ARG A 252 -3.79 -5.10 -5.21
CA ARG A 252 -2.43 -5.31 -4.71
C ARG A 252 -1.40 -5.22 -5.84
N THR A 253 -1.65 -5.90 -6.96
CA THR A 253 -0.75 -5.88 -8.14
C THR A 253 -0.73 -4.52 -8.82
N ASN A 254 -1.85 -3.79 -8.87
CA ASN A 254 -1.83 -2.41 -9.37
C ASN A 254 -1.04 -1.47 -8.45
N ILE A 255 -1.13 -1.65 -7.13
CA ILE A 255 -0.31 -0.91 -6.16
C ILE A 255 1.17 -1.26 -6.37
N ILE A 256 1.51 -2.53 -6.46
CA ILE A 256 2.87 -3.02 -6.76
C ILE A 256 3.40 -2.38 -8.04
N LYS A 257 2.60 -2.35 -9.11
CA LYS A 257 2.96 -1.69 -10.38
C LYS A 257 3.19 -0.19 -10.22
N ALA A 258 2.34 0.50 -9.44
CA ALA A 258 2.51 1.93 -9.18
C ALA A 258 3.80 2.20 -8.37
N LEU A 259 4.11 1.37 -7.39
CA LEU A 259 5.34 1.45 -6.59
C LEU A 259 6.59 1.07 -7.40
N GLN A 260 6.48 0.12 -8.33
CA GLN A 260 7.57 -0.19 -9.26
C GLN A 260 7.82 0.94 -10.24
N ALA A 261 6.74 1.57 -10.73
CA ALA A 261 6.86 2.76 -11.55
C ALA A 261 7.62 3.84 -10.79
N MET A 262 7.41 4.00 -9.47
CA MET A 262 8.15 4.95 -8.63
C MET A 262 9.67 4.82 -8.68
N GLY A 263 10.24 3.67 -9.03
CA GLY A 263 11.68 3.53 -9.25
C GLY A 263 12.51 3.30 -7.97
N LYS A 264 11.85 2.84 -6.89
CA LYS A 264 12.53 2.35 -5.68
C LYS A 264 12.17 0.89 -5.42
N GLY A 265 13.15 0.13 -4.96
CA GLY A 265 12.94 -1.24 -4.50
C GLY A 265 12.14 -1.23 -3.21
N PHE A 266 11.23 -2.17 -3.08
CA PHE A 266 10.38 -2.28 -1.89
C PHE A 266 10.08 -3.73 -1.55
N TRP A 267 9.79 -3.94 -0.28
CA TRP A 267 9.32 -5.20 0.28
C TRP A 267 7.81 -5.20 0.33
N MET A 268 7.17 -6.19 -0.26
CA MET A 268 5.83 -6.59 0.16
C MET A 268 5.98 -7.47 1.39
N LEU A 269 5.31 -7.10 2.49
CA LEU A 269 5.40 -7.79 3.76
C LEU A 269 4.01 -8.19 4.24
N GLN A 270 3.97 -9.23 5.07
CA GLN A 270 2.78 -9.67 5.77
C GLN A 270 2.89 -9.48 7.29
N ALA A 271 1.75 -9.17 7.91
CA ALA A 271 1.67 -8.86 9.33
C ALA A 271 1.53 -10.11 10.22
N ASP A 272 1.29 -11.29 9.66
CA ASP A 272 1.31 -12.58 10.38
C ASP A 272 2.70 -13.23 10.37
N THR A 273 3.73 -12.41 10.46
CA THR A 273 5.12 -12.83 10.64
C THR A 273 5.59 -12.56 12.07
N ILE A 274 6.52 -13.38 12.56
CA ILE A 274 7.19 -13.19 13.85
C ILE A 274 8.66 -12.90 13.61
N TRP A 275 9.10 -11.71 14.03
CA TRP A 275 10.45 -11.20 13.85
C TRP A 275 11.24 -11.38 15.13
N ARG A 276 12.31 -12.17 15.04
CA ARG A 276 13.30 -12.38 16.10
C ARG A 276 14.34 -11.28 16.14
N LYS A 277 14.73 -10.77 14.97
CA LYS A 277 15.67 -9.67 14.80
C LYS A 277 15.12 -8.63 13.81
N ASN A 278 15.80 -7.51 13.68
CA ASN A 278 15.51 -6.51 12.67
C ASN A 278 15.85 -7.05 11.27
N PHE A 279 14.84 -7.57 10.57
CA PHE A 279 15.00 -8.14 9.23
C PHE A 279 15.70 -7.19 8.26
N PHE A 280 15.33 -5.91 8.27
CA PHE A 280 15.93 -4.90 7.39
C PHE A 280 17.41 -4.61 7.65
N ALA A 281 17.92 -4.96 8.83
CA ALA A 281 19.33 -4.81 9.17
C ALA A 281 20.14 -6.08 8.85
N GLU A 282 19.48 -7.24 8.80
CA GLU A 282 20.13 -8.53 8.56
C GLU A 282 20.15 -8.89 7.06
N ILE A 283 19.22 -8.36 6.27
CA ILE A 283 19.15 -8.61 4.83
C ILE A 283 19.91 -7.55 4.03
N ASP A 284 20.86 -8.01 3.21
CA ASP A 284 21.51 -7.18 2.19
C ASP A 284 20.93 -7.50 0.81
N VAL A 285 19.98 -6.66 0.38
CA VAL A 285 19.36 -6.75 -0.96
C VAL A 285 20.38 -6.52 -2.08
N GLY A 286 21.55 -5.95 -1.79
CA GLY A 286 22.63 -5.74 -2.74
C GLY A 286 23.13 -7.03 -3.39
N HIS A 287 23.10 -8.15 -2.66
CA HIS A 287 23.47 -9.46 -3.19
C HIS A 287 22.49 -9.99 -4.26
N PHE A 288 21.27 -9.46 -4.31
CA PHE A 288 20.20 -9.95 -5.17
C PHE A 288 19.85 -8.96 -6.29
N ARG A 289 20.74 -8.00 -6.60
CA ARG A 289 20.53 -6.96 -7.62
C ARG A 289 20.24 -7.50 -9.02
N ASN A 290 20.71 -8.72 -9.31
CA ASN A 290 20.49 -9.37 -10.60
C ASN A 290 19.12 -10.06 -10.70
N SER A 291 18.48 -10.36 -9.57
CA SER A 291 17.17 -11.03 -9.52
C SER A 291 16.03 -10.11 -9.94
N ASP A 292 15.03 -10.61 -10.64
CA ASP A 292 13.76 -9.92 -10.95
C ASP A 292 12.85 -9.82 -9.75
N ILE A 293 12.92 -10.80 -8.84
CA ILE A 293 12.14 -10.85 -7.61
C ILE A 293 12.84 -11.75 -6.60
N LEU A 294 12.93 -11.29 -5.35
CA LEU A 294 13.46 -12.07 -4.24
C LEU A 294 12.31 -12.54 -3.36
N LEU A 295 12.16 -13.86 -3.22
CA LEU A 295 11.00 -14.50 -2.61
C LEU A 295 11.31 -15.14 -1.26
N ASP A 296 10.36 -15.08 -0.33
CA ASP A 296 10.33 -16.08 0.73
C ASP A 296 10.12 -17.48 0.14
N GLN A 297 10.42 -18.51 0.93
CA GLN A 297 10.24 -19.89 0.49
C GLN A 297 9.57 -20.75 1.55
N GLN A 298 8.79 -21.72 1.08
CA GLN A 298 8.09 -22.69 1.92
C GLN A 298 9.11 -23.53 2.68
N GLY A 299 8.72 -24.03 3.86
CA GLY A 299 9.59 -24.89 4.64
C GLY A 299 10.67 -24.19 5.46
N TYR A 300 11.71 -24.95 5.73
CA TYR A 300 12.91 -24.58 6.47
C TYR A 300 14.12 -25.34 5.89
N SER A 301 15.31 -25.15 6.46
CA SER A 301 16.55 -25.78 5.96
C SER A 301 16.51 -27.31 5.85
N GLY A 302 15.65 -27.99 6.63
CA GLY A 302 15.46 -29.45 6.56
C GLY A 302 14.32 -29.90 5.62
N THR A 303 13.71 -29.00 4.86
CA THR A 303 12.65 -29.34 3.90
C THR A 303 13.23 -30.02 2.65
N ALA A 304 12.50 -31.01 2.11
CA ALA A 304 12.88 -31.71 0.88
C ALA A 304 13.13 -30.74 -0.29
N GLU A 305 14.19 -30.99 -1.08
CA GLU A 305 14.66 -30.09 -2.14
C GLU A 305 13.55 -29.72 -3.14
N ILE A 306 12.69 -30.69 -3.50
CA ILE A 306 11.55 -30.50 -4.41
C ILE A 306 10.50 -29.49 -3.91
N ARG A 307 10.49 -29.19 -2.61
CA ARG A 307 9.60 -28.21 -1.97
C ARG A 307 10.30 -26.87 -1.69
N GLN A 308 11.63 -26.82 -1.80
CA GLN A 308 12.37 -25.57 -1.72
C GLN A 308 12.11 -24.73 -2.97
N ARG A 309 12.52 -23.45 -2.95
CA ARG A 309 12.32 -22.53 -4.10
C ARG A 309 10.87 -22.39 -4.55
N THR A 310 9.93 -22.59 -3.64
CA THR A 310 8.51 -22.32 -3.84
C THR A 310 8.09 -21.22 -2.87
N MET A 311 7.45 -20.18 -3.37
CA MET A 311 6.99 -19.03 -2.58
C MET A 311 6.05 -19.45 -1.44
N ASN A 312 6.19 -18.83 -0.26
CA ASN A 312 5.39 -19.19 0.92
C ASN A 312 4.21 -18.25 1.12
N GLY A 313 4.42 -17.12 1.82
CA GLY A 313 3.36 -16.24 2.29
C GLY A 313 3.57 -14.82 1.80
N ALA A 314 3.97 -14.65 0.54
CA ALA A 314 4.01 -13.34 -0.10
C ALA A 314 4.82 -12.24 0.63
N ASN A 315 5.87 -12.62 1.37
CA ASN A 315 6.96 -11.69 1.69
C ASN A 315 7.98 -11.75 0.55
N PHE A 316 8.12 -10.66 -0.18
CA PHE A 316 9.05 -10.60 -1.31
C PHE A 316 9.57 -9.18 -1.53
N TYR A 317 10.73 -9.10 -2.16
CA TYR A 317 11.33 -7.86 -2.59
C TYR A 317 11.29 -7.75 -4.11
N LEU A 318 10.86 -6.59 -4.59
CA LEU A 318 10.92 -6.25 -6.01
C LEU A 318 11.98 -5.15 -6.22
N PRO A 319 13.10 -5.47 -6.90
CA PRO A 319 14.10 -4.48 -7.25
C PRO A 319 13.57 -3.43 -8.24
N PRO A 320 14.10 -2.19 -8.26
CA PRO A 320 13.63 -1.12 -9.14
C PRO A 320 14.27 -1.24 -10.53
N LYS A 321 13.98 -2.31 -11.25
CA LYS A 321 14.55 -2.55 -12.59
C LYS A 321 13.49 -2.85 -13.64
N LYS A 322 13.87 -2.62 -14.90
CA LYS A 322 12.96 -2.77 -16.04
C LYS A 322 12.40 -4.19 -16.18
N SER A 323 13.20 -5.22 -15.91
CA SER A 323 12.74 -6.60 -15.98
C SER A 323 11.79 -6.97 -14.83
N SER A 324 11.99 -6.44 -13.61
CA SER A 324 11.01 -6.53 -12.52
C SER A 324 9.69 -5.82 -12.85
N GLN A 325 9.74 -4.68 -13.55
CA GLN A 325 8.55 -4.00 -14.06
C GLN A 325 7.82 -4.86 -15.11
N GLN A 326 8.55 -5.53 -16.01
CA GLN A 326 7.98 -6.47 -16.98
C GLN A 326 7.34 -7.69 -16.30
N LEU A 327 7.95 -8.23 -15.25
CA LEU A 327 7.35 -9.29 -14.43
C LEU A 327 6.00 -8.85 -13.88
N VAL A 328 5.94 -7.66 -13.25
CA VAL A 328 4.70 -7.11 -12.69
C VAL A 328 3.66 -6.80 -13.78
N ASP A 329 4.10 -6.39 -14.97
CA ASP A 329 3.20 -6.17 -16.11
C ASP A 329 2.56 -7.46 -16.60
N SER A 330 3.36 -8.53 -16.75
CA SER A 330 2.88 -9.87 -17.08
C SER A 330 1.95 -10.40 -16.00
N TRP A 331 2.33 -10.25 -14.73
CA TRP A 331 1.51 -10.63 -13.58
C TRP A 331 0.12 -9.96 -13.65
N LEU A 332 0.09 -8.64 -13.79
CA LEU A 332 -1.16 -7.89 -13.88
C LEU A 332 -2.00 -8.29 -15.10
N ALA A 333 -1.37 -8.62 -16.23
CA ALA A 333 -2.10 -9.06 -17.43
C ALA A 333 -2.84 -10.38 -17.17
N TRP A 334 -2.19 -11.35 -16.52
CA TRP A 334 -2.80 -12.63 -16.15
C TRP A 334 -3.95 -12.47 -15.16
N GLN A 335 -3.77 -11.71 -14.07
CA GLN A 335 -4.82 -11.54 -13.06
C GLN A 335 -6.07 -10.82 -13.59
N LYS A 336 -5.97 -10.08 -14.71
CA LYS A 336 -7.12 -9.47 -15.38
C LYS A 336 -7.97 -10.48 -16.16
N SER A 337 -7.38 -11.62 -16.53
CA SER A 337 -8.00 -12.59 -17.43
C SER A 337 -8.31 -13.91 -16.75
N VAL A 338 -7.60 -14.25 -15.67
CA VAL A 338 -7.70 -15.54 -14.99
C VAL A 338 -7.75 -15.32 -13.47
N TYR A 339 -8.55 -16.13 -12.80
CA TYR A 339 -8.54 -16.24 -11.34
C TYR A 339 -7.23 -16.88 -10.89
N ILE A 340 -6.27 -16.08 -10.41
CA ILE A 340 -4.99 -16.58 -9.92
C ILE A 340 -4.37 -15.63 -8.89
N THR A 341 -3.84 -16.19 -7.80
CA THR A 341 -3.23 -15.42 -6.71
C THR A 341 -1.78 -15.04 -7.03
N ASP A 342 -1.23 -14.08 -6.26
CA ASP A 342 0.16 -13.65 -6.44
C ASP A 342 1.17 -14.79 -6.26
N PRO A 343 1.10 -15.59 -5.17
CA PRO A 343 2.06 -16.66 -4.96
C PRO A 343 2.04 -17.72 -6.07
N ASP A 344 0.85 -18.09 -6.54
CA ASP A 344 0.69 -19.11 -7.60
C ASP A 344 1.29 -18.61 -8.92
N LEU A 345 0.97 -17.39 -9.32
CA LEU A 345 1.44 -16.87 -10.60
C LEU A 345 2.94 -16.57 -10.61
N VAL A 346 3.45 -15.99 -9.52
CA VAL A 346 4.90 -15.73 -9.38
C VAL A 346 5.66 -17.05 -9.36
N LYS A 347 5.15 -18.08 -8.69
CA LYS A 347 5.72 -19.43 -8.73
C LYS A 347 5.80 -19.96 -10.17
N ILE A 348 4.71 -19.86 -10.95
CA ILE A 348 4.69 -20.29 -12.36
C ILE A 348 5.80 -19.60 -13.16
N PHE A 349 5.93 -18.27 -13.03
CA PHE A 349 6.97 -17.50 -13.71
C PHE A 349 8.39 -17.93 -13.34
N CYS A 350 8.63 -18.18 -12.06
CA CYS A 350 9.93 -18.59 -11.57
C CYS A 350 10.30 -20.02 -12.01
N LEU A 351 9.36 -20.97 -11.93
CA LEU A 351 9.62 -22.37 -12.30
C LEU A 351 9.74 -22.58 -13.81
N ARG A 352 9.09 -21.73 -14.61
CA ARG A 352 9.27 -21.71 -16.07
C ARG A 352 10.51 -20.96 -16.52
N GLU A 353 11.22 -20.31 -15.59
CA GLU A 353 12.36 -19.44 -15.88
C GLU A 353 12.00 -18.28 -16.83
N ASP A 354 10.72 -17.84 -16.80
CA ASP A 354 10.28 -16.66 -17.57
C ASP A 354 10.96 -15.38 -17.01
N PHE A 355 11.38 -15.40 -15.74
CA PHE A 355 12.08 -14.34 -15.02
C PHE A 355 13.12 -14.93 -14.05
N ILE A 356 14.13 -14.14 -13.68
CA ILE A 356 15.19 -14.53 -12.74
C ILE A 356 14.66 -14.39 -11.31
N CYS A 357 14.40 -15.49 -10.62
CA CYS A 357 13.92 -15.48 -9.24
C CYS A 357 15.01 -15.96 -8.27
N ASP A 358 15.24 -15.19 -7.21
CA ASP A 358 16.09 -15.59 -6.09
C ASP A 358 15.23 -15.83 -4.84
N TYR A 359 15.78 -16.57 -3.88
CA TYR A 359 15.07 -16.98 -2.68
C TYR A 359 15.82 -16.58 -1.42
N ILE A 360 15.09 -16.06 -0.45
CA ILE A 360 15.62 -15.65 0.84
C ILE A 360 16.16 -16.89 1.57
N PRO A 361 17.39 -16.88 2.07
CA PRO A 361 17.94 -17.99 2.84
C PRO A 361 17.07 -18.33 4.06
N TYR A 362 16.95 -19.62 4.39
CA TYR A 362 16.18 -20.07 5.56
C TYR A 362 16.70 -19.53 6.90
N SER A 363 17.96 -19.09 6.98
CA SER A 363 18.49 -18.41 8.16
C SER A 363 17.89 -17.01 8.36
N LEU A 364 17.38 -16.39 7.30
CA LEU A 364 16.70 -15.10 7.34
C LEU A 364 15.19 -15.28 7.42
N ALA A 365 14.59 -16.07 6.54
CA ALA A 365 13.14 -16.27 6.50
C ALA A 365 12.78 -17.75 6.34
N ALA A 366 11.95 -18.27 7.24
CA ALA A 366 11.40 -19.63 7.13
C ALA A 366 9.90 -19.65 7.42
N GLY A 367 9.21 -20.68 6.95
CA GLY A 367 7.82 -20.92 7.28
C GLY A 367 7.63 -21.50 8.68
N TRP A 368 6.38 -21.56 9.10
CA TRP A 368 5.93 -22.22 10.32
C TRP A 368 6.46 -23.66 10.48
N GLU A 369 6.79 -24.34 9.37
CA GLU A 369 7.37 -25.69 9.34
C GLU A 369 8.66 -25.80 10.16
N TRP A 370 9.42 -24.72 10.32
CA TRP A 370 10.61 -24.70 11.21
C TRP A 370 10.28 -25.13 12.64
N ILE A 371 9.10 -24.75 13.17
CA ILE A 371 8.63 -25.12 14.52
C ILE A 371 8.45 -26.65 14.64
N TYR A 372 8.10 -27.30 13.53
CA TYR A 372 7.85 -28.74 13.47
C TYR A 372 9.11 -29.54 13.09
N GLY A 373 10.13 -28.87 12.55
CA GLY A 373 11.46 -29.41 12.31
C GLY A 373 12.30 -29.57 13.58
N ASP A 374 13.62 -29.47 13.41
CA ASP A 374 14.61 -29.61 14.48
C ASP A 374 14.76 -28.35 15.36
N GLN A 375 14.12 -27.24 14.97
CA GLN A 375 14.23 -25.92 15.60
C GLN A 375 15.68 -25.44 15.82
N LYS A 376 16.62 -25.89 14.99
CA LYS A 376 18.00 -25.38 15.00
C LYS A 376 18.11 -24.16 14.10
N ASN A 377 19.13 -23.34 14.33
CA ASN A 377 19.44 -22.14 13.54
C ASN A 377 18.21 -21.24 13.31
N PRO A 378 17.65 -20.65 14.38
CA PRO A 378 16.38 -19.94 14.31
C PRO A 378 16.43 -18.79 13.29
N PRO A 379 15.44 -18.70 12.38
CA PRO A 379 15.41 -17.68 11.35
C PRO A 379 15.26 -16.28 11.95
N VAL A 380 15.51 -15.24 11.15
CA VAL A 380 15.23 -13.85 11.53
C VAL A 380 13.73 -13.59 11.56
N ILE A 381 12.99 -14.09 10.57
CA ILE A 381 11.52 -14.04 10.50
C ILE A 381 10.94 -15.44 10.33
N ILE A 382 9.83 -15.70 11.04
CA ILE A 382 9.01 -16.91 10.87
C ILE A 382 7.68 -16.48 10.27
N GLN A 383 7.33 -17.06 9.12
CA GLN A 383 6.06 -16.84 8.46
C GLN A 383 5.00 -17.80 9.02
N MET A 384 3.92 -17.27 9.61
CA MET A 384 2.91 -18.04 10.33
C MET A 384 1.65 -18.35 9.50
N ASP A 385 1.78 -18.37 8.17
CA ASP A 385 0.68 -18.73 7.27
C ASP A 385 0.25 -20.21 7.42
N GLY A 386 -0.97 -20.56 7.02
CA GLY A 386 -1.49 -21.94 7.06
C GLY A 386 -2.43 -22.29 8.22
N GLU A 387 -2.84 -21.30 9.02
CA GLU A 387 -3.98 -21.45 9.94
C GLU A 387 -5.23 -20.78 9.34
N THR A 388 -6.11 -21.57 8.72
CA THR A 388 -7.31 -21.08 8.02
C THR A 388 -8.62 -21.43 8.74
N GLY A 389 -8.58 -22.39 9.68
CA GLY A 389 -9.74 -22.95 10.39
C GLY A 389 -10.39 -22.09 11.49
N GLY A 390 -10.32 -20.76 11.36
CA GLY A 390 -10.93 -19.82 12.30
C GLY A 390 -10.16 -19.66 13.61
N ASN A 391 -9.85 -18.40 13.94
CA ASN A 391 -9.14 -17.97 15.16
C ASN A 391 -7.59 -18.11 15.14
N LYS A 392 -6.94 -17.62 14.07
CA LYS A 392 -5.47 -17.42 13.98
C LYS A 392 -4.89 -16.84 15.29
N GLU A 393 -5.59 -15.89 15.92
CA GLU A 393 -5.18 -15.27 17.19
C GLU A 393 -5.01 -16.30 18.32
N LYS A 394 -6.00 -17.17 18.55
CA LYS A 394 -5.93 -18.24 19.55
C LYS A 394 -4.82 -19.24 19.28
N ILE A 395 -4.50 -19.49 18.01
CA ILE A 395 -3.39 -20.36 17.67
C ILE A 395 -2.05 -19.69 18.00
N LEU A 396 -1.89 -18.41 17.67
CA LEU A 396 -0.71 -17.65 18.08
C LEU A 396 -0.57 -17.57 19.61
N GLU A 397 -1.67 -17.49 20.37
CA GLU A 397 -1.63 -17.59 21.83
C GLU A 397 -1.07 -18.93 22.32
N LYS A 398 -1.42 -20.04 21.66
CA LYS A 398 -0.87 -21.37 21.97
C LYS A 398 0.64 -21.44 21.68
N TYR A 399 1.09 -20.84 20.59
CA TYR A 399 2.53 -20.68 20.28
C TYR A 399 3.27 -19.70 21.21
N LYS A 400 2.56 -18.96 22.07
CA LYS A 400 3.08 -17.81 22.82
C LYS A 400 3.54 -16.65 21.93
N PHE A 401 3.01 -16.56 20.72
CA PHE A 401 3.27 -15.51 19.73
C PHE A 401 2.17 -14.42 19.67
N TRP A 402 1.28 -14.40 20.66
CA TRP A 402 0.30 -13.33 20.83
C TRP A 402 0.69 -12.39 21.97
N PHE A 403 0.97 -11.14 21.63
CA PHE A 403 1.65 -10.16 22.48
C PHE A 403 0.72 -9.07 23.01
N LEU A 404 -0.55 -9.09 22.64
CA LEU A 404 -1.54 -8.09 23.04
C LEU A 404 -2.37 -8.59 24.23
N ASP A 405 -2.85 -7.67 25.07
CA ASP A 405 -3.97 -7.95 25.98
C ASP A 405 -5.33 -7.77 25.29
N ASP A 406 -6.40 -7.97 26.04
CA ASP A 406 -7.78 -7.87 25.56
C ASP A 406 -8.17 -6.43 25.16
N GLN A 407 -7.38 -5.44 25.57
CA GLN A 407 -7.54 -4.02 25.20
C GLN A 407 -6.55 -3.59 24.10
N ASP A 408 -5.93 -4.57 23.42
CA ASP A 408 -4.94 -4.39 22.36
C ASP A 408 -3.65 -3.67 22.79
N ASN A 409 -3.33 -3.63 24.09
CA ASN A 409 -2.07 -3.09 24.57
C ASN A 409 -0.93 -4.10 24.43
N CYS A 410 0.19 -3.64 23.88
CA CYS A 410 1.39 -4.43 23.74
C CYS A 410 1.99 -4.84 25.10
N LYS A 411 2.35 -6.12 25.26
CA LYS A 411 3.03 -6.69 26.43
C LYS A 411 4.47 -7.09 26.09
N PRO A 412 5.48 -6.23 26.36
CA PRO A 412 6.87 -6.49 25.99
C PRO A 412 7.46 -7.79 26.57
N HIS A 413 7.04 -8.19 27.77
CA HIS A 413 7.49 -9.44 28.38
C HIS A 413 7.06 -10.68 27.57
N ARG A 414 5.89 -10.64 26.91
CA ARG A 414 5.43 -11.74 26.04
C ARG A 414 6.31 -11.84 24.79
N VAL A 415 6.70 -10.70 24.22
CA VAL A 415 7.65 -10.64 23.10
C VAL A 415 8.98 -11.26 23.52
N LYS A 416 9.56 -10.81 24.65
CA LYS A 416 10.84 -11.33 25.17
C LYS A 416 10.79 -12.85 25.37
N ASN A 417 9.73 -13.36 26.00
CA ASN A 417 9.55 -14.79 26.24
C ASN A 417 9.46 -15.58 24.93
N ALA A 418 8.72 -15.07 23.94
CA ALA A 418 8.62 -15.71 22.62
C ALA A 418 9.97 -15.76 21.90
N ILE A 419 10.72 -14.66 21.90
CA ILE A 419 12.06 -14.62 21.31
C ILE A 419 12.99 -15.63 21.98
N GLN A 420 12.95 -15.74 23.31
CA GLN A 420 13.72 -16.75 24.05
C GLN A 420 13.32 -18.18 23.69
N LEU A 421 12.02 -18.46 23.46
CA LEU A 421 11.58 -19.78 23.01
C LEU A 421 12.10 -20.11 21.61
N ILE A 422 12.09 -19.14 20.70
CA ILE A 422 12.63 -19.29 19.35
C ILE A 422 14.14 -19.52 19.40
N GLU A 423 14.88 -18.70 20.15
CA GLU A 423 16.35 -18.80 20.25
C GLU A 423 16.82 -20.12 20.85
N ASN A 424 16.07 -20.66 21.81
CA ASN A 424 16.39 -21.92 22.45
C ASN A 424 15.86 -23.15 21.69
N GLY A 425 15.12 -22.97 20.58
CA GLY A 425 14.48 -24.06 19.85
C GLY A 425 13.45 -24.83 20.68
N ARG A 426 12.68 -24.11 21.51
CA ARG A 426 11.69 -24.67 22.45
C ARG A 426 10.26 -24.19 22.16
N VAL A 427 9.98 -23.77 20.93
CA VAL A 427 8.63 -23.37 20.54
C VAL A 427 7.72 -24.60 20.55
N GLN A 428 6.58 -24.49 21.22
CA GLN A 428 5.63 -25.59 21.32
C GLN A 428 5.02 -25.90 19.95
N ARG A 429 5.02 -27.18 19.57
CA ARG A 429 4.30 -27.67 18.37
C ARG A 429 2.81 -27.73 18.69
N VAL A 430 2.01 -26.89 18.04
CA VAL A 430 0.56 -26.86 18.22
C VAL A 430 -0.09 -27.76 17.18
N VAL A 431 -0.98 -28.67 17.58
CA VAL A 431 -1.75 -29.48 16.62
C VAL A 431 -3.11 -28.81 16.42
N SER A 432 -3.38 -28.38 15.19
CA SER A 432 -4.68 -27.85 14.75
C SER A 432 -5.19 -28.69 13.58
N GLN A 433 -6.51 -28.74 13.37
CA GLN A 433 -7.08 -29.44 12.21
C GLN A 433 -6.57 -28.84 10.89
N SER A 434 -6.38 -27.52 10.84
CA SER A 434 -5.82 -26.80 9.68
C SER A 434 -4.41 -27.30 9.37
N LYS A 435 -3.52 -27.31 10.37
CA LYS A 435 -2.11 -27.73 10.21
C LYS A 435 -1.97 -29.20 9.86
N SER A 436 -2.74 -30.08 10.50
CA SER A 436 -2.70 -31.51 10.17
C SER A 436 -3.13 -31.76 8.72
N ARG A 437 -4.15 -31.02 8.26
CA ARG A 437 -4.61 -31.08 6.87
C ARG A 437 -3.54 -30.53 5.91
N GLU A 438 -2.95 -29.39 6.23
CA GLU A 438 -1.87 -28.78 5.45
C GLU A 438 -0.67 -29.73 5.30
N GLN A 439 -0.18 -30.31 6.41
CA GLN A 439 0.91 -31.29 6.39
C GLN A 439 0.60 -32.51 5.52
N PHE A 440 -0.66 -32.97 5.51
CA PHE A 440 -1.09 -34.08 4.69
C PHE A 440 -1.01 -33.74 3.19
N TYR A 441 -1.57 -32.60 2.78
CA TYR A 441 -1.50 -32.18 1.37
C TYR A 441 -0.07 -31.91 0.93
N LEU A 442 0.75 -31.26 1.75
CA LEU A 442 2.17 -31.01 1.44
C LEU A 442 2.93 -32.31 1.17
N LYS A 443 2.72 -33.36 1.97
CA LYS A 443 3.33 -34.69 1.75
C LYS A 443 2.84 -35.35 0.47
N ILE A 444 1.54 -35.26 0.16
CA ILE A 444 1.00 -35.77 -1.11
C ILE A 444 1.61 -35.02 -2.29
N GLY A 445 1.69 -33.69 -2.22
CA GLY A 445 2.31 -32.86 -3.24
C GLY A 445 3.78 -33.23 -3.48
N GLU A 446 4.53 -33.44 -2.40
CA GLU A 446 5.92 -33.89 -2.46
C GLU A 446 6.04 -35.22 -3.23
N LEU A 447 5.20 -36.20 -2.92
CA LEU A 447 5.18 -37.50 -3.60
C LEU A 447 4.80 -37.40 -5.09
N LEU A 448 3.79 -36.59 -5.41
CA LEU A 448 3.34 -36.39 -6.80
C LEU A 448 4.40 -35.67 -7.64
N ASN A 449 5.08 -34.68 -7.06
CA ASN A 449 6.11 -33.91 -7.76
C ASN A 449 7.39 -34.72 -8.02
N GLN A 450 7.58 -35.85 -7.33
CA GLN A 450 8.67 -36.80 -7.60
C GLN A 450 8.39 -37.71 -8.82
N MET A 451 7.17 -37.74 -9.38
CA MET A 451 6.84 -38.60 -10.51
C MET A 451 7.51 -38.09 -11.81
N PRO A 452 8.18 -38.96 -12.61
CA PRO A 452 8.77 -38.56 -13.88
C PRO A 452 7.74 -37.97 -14.84
N ILE A 453 8.09 -36.88 -15.54
CA ILE A 453 7.25 -36.13 -16.52
C ILE A 453 6.04 -35.45 -15.86
N PHE A 454 5.18 -36.19 -15.15
CA PHE A 454 4.02 -35.65 -14.45
C PHE A 454 4.43 -34.65 -13.36
N GLY A 455 5.48 -34.94 -12.60
CA GLY A 455 5.99 -34.10 -11.52
C GLY A 455 6.47 -32.73 -11.99
N TYR A 456 7.09 -32.65 -13.17
CA TYR A 456 7.52 -31.38 -13.77
C TYR A 456 6.31 -30.48 -14.04
N TYR A 457 5.30 -30.97 -14.77
CA TYR A 457 4.09 -30.19 -15.07
C TYR A 457 3.23 -29.93 -13.81
N SER A 458 3.14 -30.91 -12.90
CA SER A 458 2.46 -30.78 -11.60
C SER A 458 3.12 -29.71 -10.71
N SER A 459 4.45 -29.61 -10.73
CA SER A 459 5.16 -28.59 -9.93
C SER A 459 4.95 -27.17 -10.47
N ILE A 460 4.89 -27.01 -11.79
CA ILE A 460 4.72 -25.72 -12.48
C ILE A 460 3.26 -25.27 -12.42
N TYR A 461 2.33 -26.11 -12.88
CA TYR A 461 0.90 -25.80 -13.01
C TYR A 461 0.08 -26.30 -11.83
N ASP A 462 0.76 -26.54 -10.72
CA ASP A 462 0.10 -26.63 -9.42
C ASP A 462 -0.87 -27.81 -9.30
N GLY A 463 -0.34 -29.04 -9.43
CA GLY A 463 -1.01 -30.25 -8.97
C GLY A 463 -1.60 -30.09 -7.56
N LEU A 464 -2.46 -31.04 -7.13
CA LEU A 464 -3.37 -31.02 -5.96
C LEU A 464 -2.95 -30.27 -4.67
N THR A 465 -1.67 -30.01 -4.43
CA THR A 465 -1.10 -29.20 -3.34
C THR A 465 -1.49 -27.73 -3.38
N SER A 466 -1.59 -27.10 -4.55
CA SER A 466 -2.01 -25.68 -4.68
C SER A 466 -3.52 -25.52 -4.73
N LEU A 467 -4.26 -26.57 -5.12
CA LEU A 467 -5.69 -26.67 -4.86
C LEU A 467 -6.01 -26.41 -3.38
N TYR A 468 -5.10 -26.67 -2.43
CA TYR A 468 -5.30 -26.28 -1.03
C TYR A 468 -5.19 -24.76 -0.79
N LEU A 469 -4.21 -24.05 -1.37
CA LEU A 469 -4.08 -22.59 -1.25
C LEU A 469 -5.20 -21.85 -1.99
N GLN A 470 -5.79 -22.48 -3.01
CA GLN A 470 -6.95 -21.95 -3.72
C GLN A 470 -8.26 -22.31 -2.99
N LEU A 471 -8.36 -23.51 -2.38
CA LEU A 471 -9.57 -23.99 -1.68
C LEU A 471 -9.85 -23.33 -0.33
N PHE A 472 -8.95 -22.48 0.21
CA PHE A 472 -9.06 -21.95 1.58
C PHE A 472 -8.65 -20.49 1.79
#